data_AF-A0A919Z5Q0-F1
#
_entry.id   AF-A0A919Z5Q0-F1
#
_cell.length_a   1.000
_cell.length_b   1.000
_cell.length_c   1.000
_cell.angle_alpha   90.00
_cell.angle_beta   90.00
_cell.angle_gamma   90.00
#
_symmetry.space_group_name_H-M   'P 1'
#
loop_
_entity.id
_entity.type
_entity.pdbx_description
1 polymer ?
#
loop_
_entity_poly.entity_id
_entity_poly.type
_entity_poly.pdbx_seq_one_letter_code
_entity_poly.pdbx_strand_id
1 'polypeptide(L)' 'MDSNVFKGKWNQLKGEAKKQWGKLTDDDLDVISGEKDKLVGKLQERYGHTKDDAEREYDTWTNRFKDSDIDTNTPTR' A
#
# COMPACT_ATOMS: atom_id res chain seq x y z
N MET A 1 16.20 3.13 0.59
CA MET A 1 15.87 3.06 2.04
C MET A 1 14.47 3.62 2.23
N ASP A 2 13.66 3.07 3.16
CA ASP A 2 12.46 3.67 3.82
C ASP A 2 11.37 2.65 4.20
N SER A 3 11.56 1.35 3.95
CA SER A 3 10.60 0.31 4.37
C SER A 3 10.33 0.32 5.88
N ASN A 4 11.28 0.83 6.69
CA ASN A 4 11.16 0.89 8.15
C ASN A 4 10.25 2.05 8.63
N VAL A 5 10.25 3.19 7.92
CA VAL A 5 9.39 4.34 8.26
C VAL A 5 7.93 4.00 7.99
N PHE A 6 7.69 3.32 6.86
CA PHE A 6 6.36 2.89 6.46
C PHE A 6 5.75 1.91 7.48
N LYS A 7 6.52 0.92 7.94
CA LYS A 7 6.09 -0.01 9.00
C LYS A 7 5.80 0.70 10.32
N GLY A 8 6.62 1.68 10.70
CA GLY A 8 6.39 2.50 11.90
C GLY A 8 5.13 3.37 11.83
N LYS A 9 4.82 3.90 10.64
CA LYS A 9 3.62 4.71 10.39
C LYS A 9 2.40 3.88 9.97
N TRP A 10 2.53 2.55 9.77
CA TRP A 10 1.45 1.68 9.29
C TRP A 10 0.19 1.80 10.13
N ASN A 11 0.31 1.91 11.46
CA ASN A 11 -0.85 2.09 12.34
C ASN A 11 -1.65 3.38 12.09
N GLN A 12 -1.00 4.44 11.59
CA GLN A 12 -1.69 5.67 11.17
C GLN A 12 -2.21 5.52 9.74
N LEU A 13 -1.41 4.91 8.86
CA LEU A 13 -1.73 4.73 7.45
C LEU A 13 -2.83 3.70 7.19
N LYS A 14 -3.06 2.73 8.09
CA LYS A 14 -4.10 1.70 7.94
C LYS A 14 -5.50 2.30 7.81
N GLY A 15 -5.78 3.43 8.47
CA GLY A 15 -7.05 4.13 8.32
C GLY A 15 -7.25 4.66 6.90
N GLU A 16 -6.21 5.22 6.31
CA GLU A 16 -6.21 5.69 4.92
C GLU A 16 -6.22 4.53 3.92
N ALA A 17 -5.50 3.44 4.23
CA ALA A 17 -5.54 2.19 3.47
C ALA A 17 -6.94 1.60 3.43
N LYS A 18 -7.68 1.59 4.56
CA LYS A 18 -9.08 1.14 4.62
C LYS A 18 -10.00 2.01 3.76
N LYS A 19 -9.76 3.32 3.71
CA LYS A 19 -10.53 4.23 2.85
C LYS A 19 -10.22 4.02 1.37
N GLN A 20 -8.94 3.86 1.03
CA GLN A 20 -8.47 3.60 -0.34
C GLN A 20 -9.01 2.24 -0.84
N TRP A 21 -8.87 1.21 -0.01
CA TRP A 21 -9.27 -0.15 -0.30
C TRP A 21 -10.44 -0.55 0.60
N GLY A 22 -11.63 -0.02 0.33
CA GLY A 22 -12.83 -0.31 1.13
C GLY A 22 -13.21 -1.80 1.26
N LYS A 23 -12.62 -2.71 0.46
CA LYS A 23 -12.78 -4.17 0.61
C LYS A 23 -11.79 -4.80 1.60
N LEU A 24 -10.70 -4.11 1.95
CA LEU A 24 -9.78 -4.56 2.99
C LEU A 24 -10.38 -4.22 4.35
N THR A 25 -10.42 -5.23 5.21
CA THR A 25 -10.90 -5.08 6.59
C THR A 25 -9.77 -4.67 7.52
N ASP A 26 -10.10 -4.22 8.74
CA ASP A 26 -9.07 -3.95 9.75
C ASP A 26 -8.21 -5.18 10.03
N ASP A 27 -8.76 -6.39 9.97
CA ASP A 27 -8.03 -7.65 10.12
C ASP A 27 -7.01 -7.85 8.99
N ASP A 28 -7.43 -7.66 7.72
CA ASP A 28 -6.52 -7.73 6.57
C ASP A 28 -5.36 -6.74 6.72
N LEU A 29 -5.67 -5.50 7.13
CA LEU A 29 -4.68 -4.45 7.33
C LEU A 29 -3.76 -4.74 8.52
N ASP A 30 -4.25 -5.39 9.57
CA ASP A 30 -3.42 -5.81 10.70
C ASP A 30 -2.41 -6.88 10.25
N VAL A 31 -2.88 -7.89 9.51
CA VAL A 31 -2.04 -8.95 8.94
C VAL A 31 -0.95 -8.37 8.04
N ILE A 32 -1.29 -7.38 7.21
CA ILE A 32 -0.35 -6.70 6.31
C ILE A 32 0.81 -6.10 7.09
N SER A 33 0.58 -5.50 8.27
CA SER A 33 1.65 -5.01 9.16
C SER A 33 2.70 -4.11 8.46
N GLY A 34 2.27 -3.39 7.42
CA GLY A 34 3.14 -2.54 6.60
C GLY A 34 4.06 -3.29 5.63
N GLU A 35 3.80 -4.57 5.36
CA GLU A 35 4.58 -5.39 4.42
C GLU A 35 3.97 -5.32 3.01
N LYS A 36 4.79 -4.93 2.02
CA LYS A 36 4.39 -4.84 0.60
C LYS A 36 3.80 -6.16 0.11
N ASP A 37 4.52 -7.26 0.29
CA ASP A 37 4.11 -8.59 -0.19
C ASP A 37 2.74 -9.01 0.35
N LYS A 38 2.44 -8.69 1.60
CA LYS A 38 1.14 -8.98 2.20
C LYS A 38 0.03 -8.11 1.65
N LEU A 39 0.27 -6.81 1.45
CA LEU A 39 -0.74 -5.94 0.81
C LEU A 39 -1.03 -6.44 -0.61
N VAL A 40 0.03 -6.73 -1.37
CA VAL A 40 -0.06 -7.25 -2.73
C VAL A 40 -0.81 -8.58 -2.78
N GLY A 41 -0.56 -9.49 -1.84
CA GLY A 41 -1.32 -10.74 -1.71
C GLY A 41 -2.80 -10.49 -1.44
N LYS A 42 -3.12 -9.62 -0.47
CA LYS A 42 -4.51 -9.27 -0.13
C LYS A 42 -5.25 -8.58 -1.28
N LEU A 43 -4.58 -7.72 -2.05
CA LEU A 43 -5.15 -7.09 -3.23
C LEU A 43 -5.47 -8.13 -4.32
N GLN A 44 -4.58 -9.10 -4.54
CA GLN A 44 -4.86 -10.22 -5.45
C GLN A 44 -6.06 -11.04 -4.97
N GLU A 45 -6.13 -11.41 -3.70
CA GLU A 45 -7.21 -12.24 -3.14
C GLU A 45 -8.57 -11.52 -3.08
N ARG A 46 -8.59 -10.23 -2.70
CA ARG A 46 -9.84 -9.47 -2.44
C ARG A 46 -10.37 -8.75 -3.66
N TYR A 47 -9.47 -8.31 -4.54
CA TYR A 47 -9.81 -7.55 -5.74
C TYR A 47 -9.62 -8.35 -7.03
N GLY A 48 -8.92 -9.48 -7.00
CA GLY A 48 -8.58 -10.24 -8.21
C GLY A 48 -7.55 -9.53 -9.08
N HIS A 49 -6.78 -8.61 -8.51
CA HIS A 49 -5.74 -7.90 -9.24
C HIS A 49 -4.61 -8.83 -9.65
N THR A 50 -3.90 -8.47 -10.73
CA THR A 50 -2.62 -9.09 -11.04
C THR A 50 -1.58 -8.60 -10.04
N LYS A 51 -0.48 -9.34 -9.87
CA LYS A 51 0.64 -8.90 -9.04
C LYS A 51 1.11 -7.49 -9.44
N ASP A 52 1.20 -7.24 -10.73
CA ASP A 52 1.59 -5.94 -11.32
C ASP A 52 0.64 -4.79 -10.92
N ASP A 53 -0.67 -5.00 -11.04
CA ASP A 53 -1.68 -4.00 -10.62
C ASP A 53 -1.61 -3.73 -9.12
N ALA A 54 -1.51 -4.80 -8.32
CA ALA A 54 -1.42 -4.68 -6.87
C ALA A 54 -0.14 -3.97 -6.42
N GLU A 55 0.99 -4.23 -7.08
CA GLU A 55 2.24 -3.52 -6.83
C GLU A 55 2.15 -2.03 -7.22
N ARG A 56 1.54 -1.71 -8.38
CA ARG A 56 1.30 -0.32 -8.78
C ARG A 56 0.42 0.43 -7.79
N GLU A 57 -0.65 -0.20 -7.30
CA GLU A 57 -1.52 0.40 -6.29
C GLU A 57 -0.78 0.63 -4.96
N TYR A 58 0.01 -0.34 -4.51
CA TYR A 58 0.88 -0.19 -3.34
C TYR A 58 1.85 0.97 -3.51
N ASP A 59 2.57 1.03 -4.63
CA ASP A 59 3.58 2.06 -4.89
C ASP A 59 2.92 3.44 -5.02
N THR A 60 1.78 3.55 -5.71
CA THR A 60 1.01 4.80 -5.81
C THR A 60 0.54 5.29 -4.44
N TRP A 61 0.05 4.38 -3.60
CA TRP A 61 -0.43 4.74 -2.28
C TRP A 61 0.73 5.06 -1.33
N THR A 62 1.83 4.30 -1.33
CA THR A 62 3.01 4.60 -0.49
C THR A 62 3.73 5.88 -0.93
N ASN A 63 3.79 6.17 -2.23
CA ASN A 63 4.37 7.42 -2.74
C ASN A 63 3.62 8.65 -2.23
N ARG A 64 2.28 8.60 -2.11
CA ARG A 64 1.47 9.68 -1.50
C ARG A 64 1.88 10.02 -0.07
N PHE A 65 2.52 9.10 0.66
CA PHE A 65 3.00 9.32 2.03
C PHE A 65 4.53 9.46 2.14
N LYS A 66 5.26 9.28 1.03
CA LYS A 66 6.71 9.51 0.92
C LYS A 66 7.08 10.91 0.42
N ASP A 67 6.09 11.73 0.10
CA ASP A 67 6.21 13.05 -0.54
C ASP A 67 6.81 14.14 0.36
N SER A 68 7.99 13.88 0.93
CA SER A 68 8.86 14.96 1.41
C SER A 68 10.17 15.05 0.64
N ASP A 69 10.63 14.04 -0.12
CA ASP A 69 11.99 14.11 -0.69
C ASP A 69 12.30 13.35 -2.00
N ILE A 70 11.36 12.78 -2.78
CA ILE A 70 11.77 12.07 -4.03
C ILE A 70 10.84 12.36 -5.22
N ASP A 71 11.39 13.11 -6.18
CA ASP A 71 11.00 13.18 -7.59
C ASP A 71 11.10 11.78 -8.22
N THR A 72 9.97 11.10 -8.45
CA THR A 72 9.90 10.03 -9.45
C THR A 72 8.61 10.15 -10.26
N ASN A 73 8.74 10.92 -11.34
CA ASN A 73 7.96 10.85 -12.57
C ASN A 73 7.57 9.40 -12.91
N THR A 74 6.31 9.02 -12.66
CA THR A 74 5.72 7.81 -13.25
C THR A 74 4.65 8.27 -14.24
N PRO A 75 4.91 8.21 -15.56
CA PRO A 75 3.89 8.53 -16.54
C PRO A 75 2.89 7.39 -16.59
N THR A 76 1.70 7.60 -16.03
CA THR A 76 0.54 6.78 -16.39
C THR A 76 0.10 7.15 -17.81
N ARG A 77 0.75 6.48 -18.76
CA ARG A 77 0.40 6.28 -20.17
C ARG A 77 0.36 7.49 -21.10
#